data_AF-A0A9W8P6C9-F1
#
_entry.id   AF-A0A9W8P6C9-F1
#
_cell.length_a   1.000
_cell.length_b   1.000
_cell.length_c   1.000
_cell.angle_alpha   90.00
_cell.angle_beta   90.00
_cell.angle_gamma   90.00
#
_symmetry.space_group_name_H-M   'P 1'
#
loop_
_entity.id
_entity.type
_entity.pdbx_description
1 polymer ?
#
loop_
_entity_poly.entity_id
_entity_poly.type
_entity_poly.pdbx_seq_one_letter_code
_entity_poly.pdbx_strand_id
1 'polypeptide(L)'
;MVKDAEAQRDDNLKKNPADSERSHREFSIAMDNIRKLATETYKAELDRERHERRWATGHELPPDLAETLEKEQQAIRLQMT
;
A
#
# COMPACT_ATOMS: atom_id res chain seq x y z
N MET A 1 5.72 14.75 -6.16
CA MET A 1 5.97 13.51 -6.92
C MET A 1 5.64 13.68 -8.41
N VAL A 2 4.37 13.83 -8.82
CA VAL A 2 4.03 14.00 -10.25
C VAL A 2 4.64 15.29 -10.84
N LYS A 3 4.42 16.43 -10.17
CA LYS A 3 4.99 17.73 -10.59
C LYS A 3 6.52 17.71 -10.69
N ASP A 4 7.19 16.97 -9.80
CA ASP A 4 8.65 16.85 -9.82
C ASP A 4 9.12 16.00 -10.99
N ALA A 5 8.41 14.91 -11.31
CA ALA A 5 8.69 14.10 -12.49
C ALA A 5 8.46 14.88 -13.79
N GLU A 6 7.42 15.72 -13.86
CA GLU A 6 7.15 16.60 -14.99
C GLU A 6 8.25 17.64 -15.17
N ALA A 7 8.63 18.32 -14.08
CA ALA A 7 9.73 19.29 -14.10
C ALA A 7 11.06 18.65 -14.53
N GLN A 8 11.36 17.44 -14.03
CA GLN A 8 12.58 16.71 -14.41
C GLN A 8 12.60 16.35 -15.91
N ARG A 9 11.47 15.89 -16.46
CA ARG A 9 11.34 15.60 -17.89
C ARG A 9 11.57 16.88 -18.70
N ASP A 10 10.90 17.96 -18.33
CA ASP A 10 10.96 19.22 -19.07
C ASP A 10 12.37 19.83 -19.02
N ASP A 11 13.06 19.72 -17.88
CA ASP A 11 14.45 20.14 -17.75
C ASP A 11 15.41 19.25 -18.57
N ASN A 12 15.18 17.94 -18.62
CA ASN A 12 15.97 17.02 -19.46
C ASN A 12 15.80 17.34 -20.94
N LEU A 13 14.56 17.62 -21.37
CA LEU A 13 14.24 18.02 -22.75
C LEU A 13 14.84 19.37 -23.12
N LYS A 14 14.85 20.35 -22.19
CA LYS A 14 15.50 21.65 -22.41
C LYS A 14 17.02 21.51 -22.56
N LYS A 15 17.66 20.65 -21.75
CA LYS A 15 19.11 20.45 -21.74
C LYS A 15 19.60 19.60 -22.91
N ASN A 16 18.81 18.59 -23.31
CA ASN A 16 19.15 17.71 -24.41
C ASN A 16 17.90 17.32 -25.23
N PRO A 17 17.45 18.18 -26.15
CA PRO A 17 16.24 17.94 -26.94
C PRO A 17 16.32 16.69 -27.84
N ALA A 18 17.52 16.30 -28.27
CA ALA A 18 17.74 15.13 -29.11
C ALA A 18 17.47 13.80 -28.38
N ASP A 19 17.42 13.84 -27.05
CA ASP A 19 17.22 12.70 -26.15
C ASP A 19 15.76 12.55 -25.68
N SER A 20 14.84 13.05 -26.52
CA SER A 20 13.42 13.16 -26.18
C SER A 20 12.79 11.81 -25.88
N GLU A 21 13.10 10.78 -26.67
CA GLU A 21 12.58 9.44 -26.44
C GLU A 21 12.99 8.88 -25.07
N ARG A 22 14.25 9.04 -24.68
CA ARG A 22 14.71 8.58 -23.37
C ARG A 22 14.02 9.33 -22.25
N SER A 23 13.93 10.66 -22.36
CA SER A 23 13.31 11.53 -21.36
C SER A 23 11.82 11.18 -21.16
N HIS A 24 11.09 10.89 -22.24
CA HIS A 24 9.70 10.44 -22.15
C HIS A 24 9.55 9.04 -21.55
N ARG A 25 10.45 8.09 -21.87
CA ARG A 25 10.46 6.75 -21.25
C ARG A 25 10.73 6.82 -19.75
N GLU A 26 11.74 7.57 -19.34
CA GLU A 26 12.07 7.79 -17.93
C GLU A 26 10.89 8.41 -17.17
N PHE A 27 10.23 9.41 -17.77
CA PHE A 27 9.02 10.00 -17.20
C PHE A 27 7.88 8.98 -17.06
N SER A 28 7.64 8.14 -18.07
CA SER A 28 6.61 7.10 -18.00
C SER A 28 6.88 6.11 -16.86
N ILE A 29 8.13 5.66 -16.72
CA ILE A 29 8.54 4.77 -15.63
C ILE A 29 8.32 5.45 -14.27
N ALA A 30 8.69 6.73 -14.14
CA ALA A 30 8.47 7.49 -12.91
C ALA A 30 6.97 7.57 -12.57
N MET A 31 6.11 7.84 -13.56
CA MET A 31 4.66 7.90 -13.35
C MET A 31 4.06 6.56 -12.94
N ASP A 32 4.50 5.45 -13.53
CA ASP A 32 4.04 4.12 -13.14
C ASP A 32 4.45 3.78 -11.70
N ASN A 33 5.67 4.13 -11.30
CA ASN A 33 6.14 3.96 -9.93
C ASN A 33 5.33 4.82 -8.94
N ILE A 34 5.04 6.08 -9.29
CA ILE A 34 4.20 6.96 -8.46
C ILE A 34 2.80 6.35 -8.30
N ARG A 35 2.19 5.85 -9.38
CA ARG A 35 0.87 5.21 -9.33
C ARG A 35 0.88 3.97 -8.44
N LYS A 36 1.91 3.13 -8.56
CA LYS A 36 2.08 1.93 -7.74
C LYS A 36 2.14 2.28 -6.26
N LEU A 37 3.03 3.20 -5.88
CA LEU A 37 3.19 3.66 -4.50
C LEU A 37 1.89 4.23 -3.94
N ALA A 38 1.22 5.12 -4.69
CA ALA A 38 -0.05 5.71 -4.26
C ALA A 38 -1.13 4.63 -4.02
N THR A 39 -1.16 3.61 -4.88
CA THR A 39 -2.11 2.49 -4.75
C THR A 39 -1.80 1.63 -3.52
N GLU A 40 -0.52 1.34 -3.27
CA GLU A 40 -0.08 0.57 -2.11
C GLU A 40 -0.40 1.30 -0.80
N THR A 41 -0.07 2.59 -0.72
CA THR A 41 -0.40 3.42 0.45
C THR A 41 -1.90 3.49 0.67
N TYR A 42 -2.69 3.72 -0.38
CA TYR A 42 -4.14 3.76 -0.27
C TYR A 42 -4.72 2.45 0.28
N LYS A 43 -4.25 1.30 -0.22
CA LYS A 43 -4.71 -0.01 0.26
C LYS A 43 -4.35 -0.23 1.73
N ALA A 44 -3.12 0.10 2.13
CA ALA A 44 -2.66 -0.04 3.50
C ALA A 44 -3.50 0.80 4.47
N GLU A 45 -3.74 2.07 4.13
CA GLU A 45 -4.57 2.96 4.96
C GLU A 45 -6.04 2.50 4.99
N LEU A 46 -6.59 2.03 3.87
CA LEU A 46 -7.94 1.49 3.83
C LEU A 46 -8.09 0.23 4.70
N ASP A 47 -7.12 -0.67 4.68
CA ASP A 47 -7.14 -1.88 5.50
C ASP A 47 -6.99 -1.56 6.99
N ARG A 48 -6.16 -0.57 7.32
CA ARG A 48 -6.05 -0.02 8.68
C ARG A 48 -7.39 0.55 9.14
N GLU A 49 -8.00 1.41 8.35
CA GLU A 49 -9.30 2.04 8.64
C GLU A 49 -10.40 1.00 8.85
N ARG A 50 -10.45 -0.03 8.00
CA ARG A 50 -11.36 -1.17 8.16
C ARG A 50 -11.09 -1.99 9.42
N HIS A 51 -9.83 -2.14 9.80
CA HIS A 51 -9.45 -2.83 11.03
C HIS A 51 -9.88 -2.02 12.25
N GLU A 52 -9.59 -0.72 12.27
CA GLU A 52 -10.01 0.21 13.32
C GLU A 52 -11.55 0.25 13.45
N ARG A 53 -12.29 0.28 12.33
CA ARG A 53 -13.75 0.18 12.34
C ARG A 53 -14.24 -1.13 12.95
N ARG A 54 -13.69 -2.28 12.53
CA ARG A 54 -14.09 -3.60 13.07
C ARG A 54 -13.84 -3.68 14.58
N TRP A 55 -12.72 -3.16 15.04
CA TRP A 55 -12.40 -3.05 16.47
C TRP A 55 -13.37 -2.13 17.20
N ALA A 56 -13.65 -0.94 16.66
CA ALA A 56 -14.48 0.07 17.30
C ALA A 56 -15.98 -0.31 17.34
N THR A 57 -16.48 -1.05 16.35
CA THR A 57 -17.88 -1.47 16.28
C THR A 57 -18.17 -2.78 17.02
N GLY A 58 -17.16 -3.43 17.61
CA GLY A 58 -17.31 -4.71 18.32
C GLY A 58 -17.85 -5.83 17.42
N HIS A 59 -17.65 -5.75 16.10
CA HIS A 59 -18.06 -6.81 15.19
C HIS A 59 -17.31 -8.11 15.53
N GLU A 60 -18.04 -9.23 15.56
CA GLU A 60 -17.48 -10.55 15.80
C GLU A 60 -16.29 -10.80 14.86
N LEU A 61 -15.24 -11.39 15.43
CA LEU A 61 -14.08 -11.84 14.68
C LEU A 61 -14.56 -12.68 13.49
N PRO A 62 -13.90 -12.58 12.32
CA PRO A 62 -14.16 -13.50 11.22
C PRO A 62 -14.20 -14.94 11.76
N PRO A 63 -15.14 -15.80 11.33
CA PRO A 63 -15.35 -17.12 11.93
C PRO A 63 -14.06 -17.94 12.07
N ASP A 64 -13.20 -17.89 11.05
CA ASP A 64 -11.91 -18.58 11.02
C ASP A 64 -10.94 -18.10 12.12
N LEU A 65 -10.95 -16.79 12.43
CA LEU A 65 -10.14 -16.19 13.49
C LEU A 65 -10.71 -16.49 14.88
N ALA A 66 -12.05 -16.52 15.01
CA ALA A 66 -12.71 -16.90 16.26
C ALA A 66 -12.40 -18.34 16.64
N GLU A 67 -12.51 -19.28 15.69
CA GLU A 67 -12.23 -20.70 15.90
C GLU A 67 -10.74 -20.95 16.24
N THR A 68 -9.82 -20.22 15.60
CA THR A 68 -8.38 -20.33 15.87
C THR A 68 -8.05 -19.84 17.28
N LEU A 69 -8.58 -18.68 17.67
CA LEU A 69 -8.39 -18.13 19.02
C LEU A 69 -8.98 -19.02 20.10
N GLU A 70 -10.13 -19.66 19.85
CA GLU A 70 -10.73 -20.60 20.80
C GLU A 70 -9.86 -21.85 21.01
N LYS A 71 -9.31 -22.42 19.92
CA LYS A 71 -8.35 -23.53 20.00
C LYS A 71 -7.08 -23.15 20.76
N GLU A 72 -6.54 -21.97 20.52
CA GLU A 72 -5.36 -21.46 21.24
C GLU A 72 -5.64 -21.25 22.73
N GLN A 73 -6.79 -20.67 23.09
CA GLN A 73 -7.21 -20.51 24.49
C GLN A 73 -7.39 -21.86 25.19
N GLN A 74 -7.99 -22.85 24.52
CA GLN A 74 -8.14 -24.20 25.07
C GLN A 74 -6.78 -24.87 25.27
N ALA A 75 -5.84 -24.72 24.34
CA ALA A 75 -4.49 -25.27 24.46
C ALA A 75 -3.72 -24.66 25.64
N ILE A 76 -3.80 -23.34 25.84
CA ILE A 76 -3.18 -22.66 26.99
C ILE A 76 -3.80 -23.17 28.30
N ARG A 77 -5.13 -23.28 28.36
CA ARG A 77 -5.83 -23.74 29.57
C ARG A 77 -5.44 -25.16 29.95
N LEU A 78 -5.28 -26.05 28.97
CA LEU A 78 -4.84 -27.44 29.15
C LEU A 78 -3.38 -27.56 29.56
N GLN A 79 -2.52 -26.60 29.21
CA GLN A 79 -1.13 -26.57 29.67
C GLN A 79 -0.97 -26.08 31.11
N MET A 80 -1.97 -25.37 31.66
CA MET A 80 -1.92 -24.80 33.02
C MET A 80 -2.59 -25.68 34.09
N THR A 81 -3.16 -26.82 33.71
CA THR A 81 -3.79 -27.82 34.59
C THR A 81 -3.02 -29.13 34.55
#